data_AF-A0A414DGR2-F1
#
_entry.id   AF-A0A414DGR2-F1
#
_cell.length_a   1.000
_cell.length_b   1.000
_cell.length_c   1.000
_cell.angle_alpha   90.00
_cell.angle_beta   90.00
_cell.angle_gamma   90.00
#
_symmetry.space_group_name_H-M   'P 1'
#
loop_
_entity.id
_entity.type
_entity.pdbx_description
1 polymer ?
#
loop_
_entity_poly.entity_id
_entity_poly.type
_entity_poly.pdbx_seq_one_letter_code
_entity_poly.pdbx_strand_id
1 'polypeptide(L)'
;MEFDNNYFEAEVREGFYVTSDIKHAWAAQLEVLSDVDKACRENGIQYFAEWGTLLGAIRHHGFIPWDDDMDICMRRPDYNRFLKAAKDIMPEGYEIFDMNTDADNDNAIARIINGRNINCDGIHLEKYHGFPYVAGIDIFPLDYIAADEEDDKFQCDLIDIVWTVEKLARNIENKCNEINLEKAPAELEFRLRQVEELCGVTIDRNKSIAQQLLRLVDKLSGLYTENEADYITLMHVWLGNKSYKFPKNYYREEIRVPFENTDIPVPAEYEAILKIKYGDYMVPVHNWNSHEYPFFVTQKEHYKADGVEFNNYRDTYSDYMQYKEQVDVIRKAKKIVKSFNGDTHKTVLFLAYKSDNWNMLDNIYKQYCGEENTRVIVQSVPYYYKTVNGVFEKYADSGSYPDYVTITPIEEYNYLEEYPDEIVFQYPYDNYNSAGTTDSVFHSYNLALHTLRLTYIPYFRTDEIDENDMRAYTNMNEYVTMPGVVYSDRVIVQSEGIRKLYIKKLTEFFGEETESEWAAKIEAGDIGGN
;
A
#
# COMPACT_ATOMS: atom_id res chain seq x y z
N MET A 1 -14.34 12.13 -7.01
CA MET A 1 -15.11 11.04 -6.36
C MET A 1 -15.30 11.39 -4.89
N GLU A 2 -16.28 10.79 -4.22
CA GLU A 2 -16.50 10.99 -2.78
C GLU A 2 -16.26 9.68 -2.04
N PHE A 3 -15.54 9.75 -0.92
CA PHE A 3 -15.26 8.62 -0.03
C PHE A 3 -15.74 8.98 1.37
N ASP A 4 -16.34 8.01 2.07
CA ASP A 4 -16.61 8.16 3.49
C ASP A 4 -15.28 8.23 4.27
N ASN A 5 -15.22 9.03 5.33
CA ASN A 5 -13.99 9.20 6.12
C ASN A 5 -13.42 7.87 6.66
N ASN A 6 -14.29 6.87 6.91
CA ASN A 6 -13.86 5.54 7.36
C ASN A 6 -13.09 4.75 6.30
N TYR A 7 -13.20 5.08 5.02
CA TYR A 7 -12.49 4.42 3.93
C TYR A 7 -10.97 4.53 4.11
N PHE A 8 -10.52 5.67 4.63
CA PHE A 8 -9.11 6.00 4.82
C PHE A 8 -8.51 5.33 6.06
N GLU A 9 -9.33 4.78 6.94
CA GLU A 9 -8.82 4.09 8.13
C GLU A 9 -8.05 2.83 7.75
N ALA A 10 -7.01 2.55 8.54
CA ALA A 10 -6.32 1.28 8.45
C ALA A 10 -7.25 0.15 8.92
N GLU A 11 -7.20 -0.98 8.21
CA GLU A 11 -8.07 -2.13 8.48
C GLU A 11 -7.35 -3.44 8.23
N VAL A 12 -7.89 -4.54 8.74
CA VAL A 12 -7.43 -5.88 8.39
C VAL A 12 -8.40 -6.53 7.43
N ARG A 13 -7.92 -6.86 6.22
CA ARG A 13 -8.67 -7.62 5.21
C ARG A 13 -7.94 -8.94 4.96
N GLU A 14 -8.64 -10.07 5.13
CA GLU A 14 -8.06 -11.42 4.99
C GLU A 14 -6.76 -11.62 5.78
N GLY A 15 -6.73 -11.18 7.04
CA GLY A 15 -5.55 -11.30 7.90
C GLY A 15 -4.41 -10.34 7.56
N PHE A 16 -4.50 -9.56 6.47
CA PHE A 16 -3.51 -8.58 6.07
C PHE A 16 -3.88 -7.17 6.55
N TYR A 17 -2.94 -6.48 7.20
CA TYR A 17 -3.14 -5.12 7.67
C TYR A 17 -2.91 -4.12 6.53
N VAL A 18 -3.97 -3.48 6.05
CA VAL A 18 -3.95 -2.40 5.05
C VAL A 18 -3.77 -1.07 5.77
N THR A 19 -2.72 -0.33 5.43
CA THR A 19 -2.41 0.94 6.09
C THR A 19 -3.27 2.09 5.56
N SER A 20 -3.42 3.14 6.36
CA SER A 20 -4.10 4.37 5.93
C SER A 20 -3.43 4.99 4.70
N ASP A 21 -2.09 4.97 4.61
CA ASP A 21 -1.36 5.48 3.45
C ASP A 21 -1.69 4.72 2.16
N ILE A 22 -1.85 3.38 2.23
CA ILE A 22 -2.30 2.57 1.09
C ILE A 22 -3.74 2.93 0.69
N LYS A 23 -4.63 3.17 1.66
CA LYS A 23 -6.00 3.61 1.38
C LYS A 23 -6.04 4.94 0.62
N HIS A 24 -5.20 5.90 1.00
CA HIS A 24 -5.06 7.17 0.29
C HIS A 24 -4.50 6.96 -1.13
N ALA A 25 -3.53 6.04 -1.29
CA ALA A 25 -3.00 5.68 -2.60
C ALA A 25 -4.06 5.07 -3.52
N TRP A 26 -4.85 4.12 -3.02
CA TRP A 26 -5.98 3.53 -3.74
C TRP A 26 -7.03 4.58 -4.14
N ALA A 27 -7.40 5.49 -3.23
CA ALA A 27 -8.33 6.57 -3.56
C ALA A 27 -7.79 7.49 -4.67
N ALA A 28 -6.50 7.83 -4.64
CA ALA A 28 -5.85 8.62 -5.67
C ALA A 28 -5.85 7.89 -7.03
N GLN A 29 -5.59 6.58 -7.06
CA GLN A 29 -5.67 5.78 -8.29
C GLN A 29 -7.11 5.66 -8.80
N LEU A 30 -8.10 5.56 -7.93
CA LEU A 30 -9.52 5.57 -8.33
C LEU A 30 -9.93 6.90 -8.97
N GLU A 31 -9.39 8.04 -8.52
CA GLU A 31 -9.58 9.33 -9.19
C GLU A 31 -8.97 9.34 -10.60
N VAL A 32 -7.76 8.81 -10.74
CA VAL A 32 -7.13 8.61 -12.06
C VAL A 32 -8.02 7.72 -12.93
N LEU A 33 -8.53 6.61 -12.39
CA LEU A 33 -9.40 5.67 -13.11
C LEU A 33 -10.69 6.35 -13.56
N SER A 34 -11.32 7.16 -12.69
CA SER A 34 -12.54 7.89 -13.01
C SER A 34 -12.35 8.83 -14.20
N ASP A 35 -11.24 9.57 -14.23
CA ASP A 35 -10.92 10.47 -15.34
C ASP A 35 -10.57 9.68 -16.63
N VAL A 36 -9.84 8.57 -16.52
CA VAL A 36 -9.55 7.66 -17.65
C VAL A 36 -10.82 7.03 -18.20
N ASP A 37 -11.70 6.54 -17.34
CA ASP A 37 -12.98 5.90 -17.69
C ASP A 37 -13.85 6.87 -18.48
N LYS A 38 -14.00 8.09 -17.97
CA LYS A 38 -14.75 9.16 -18.64
C LYS A 38 -14.15 9.47 -20.01
N ALA A 39 -12.83 9.69 -20.10
CA ALA A 39 -12.15 9.98 -21.35
C ALA A 39 -12.32 8.83 -22.36
N CYS A 40 -12.21 7.58 -21.92
CA CYS A 40 -12.39 6.41 -22.78
C CYS A 40 -13.82 6.29 -23.30
N ARG A 41 -14.83 6.43 -22.43
CA ARG A 41 -16.25 6.37 -22.80
C ARG A 41 -16.65 7.47 -23.79
N GLU A 42 -16.20 8.70 -23.57
CA GLU A 42 -16.51 9.84 -24.45
C GLU A 42 -15.85 9.71 -25.83
N ASN A 43 -14.77 8.94 -25.95
CA ASN A 43 -14.01 8.76 -27.20
C ASN A 43 -14.17 7.36 -27.84
N GLY A 44 -15.03 6.51 -27.28
CA GLY A 44 -15.25 5.14 -27.76
C GLY A 44 -13.96 4.33 -27.79
N ILE A 45 -13.17 4.42 -26.73
CA ILE A 45 -11.97 3.61 -26.49
C ILE A 45 -12.35 2.56 -25.45
N GLN A 46 -12.12 1.29 -25.78
CA GLN A 46 -12.42 0.18 -24.88
C GLN A 46 -11.17 -0.22 -24.08
N TYR A 47 -11.35 -0.40 -22.78
CA TYR A 47 -10.34 -0.92 -21.87
C TYR A 47 -10.96 -1.93 -20.91
N PHE A 48 -10.12 -2.74 -20.28
CA PHE A 48 -10.52 -3.74 -19.30
C PHE A 48 -9.58 -3.68 -18.10
N ALA A 49 -10.06 -4.05 -16.92
CA ALA A 49 -9.19 -4.35 -15.79
C ALA A 49 -8.24 -5.50 -16.15
N GLU A 50 -7.00 -5.44 -15.64
CA GLU A 50 -5.97 -6.43 -15.90
C GLU A 50 -5.26 -6.83 -14.58
N TRP A 51 -4.51 -7.92 -14.60
CA TRP A 51 -3.66 -8.40 -13.49
C TRP A 51 -4.39 -8.44 -12.13
N GLY A 52 -3.77 -7.84 -11.10
CA GLY A 52 -4.30 -7.79 -9.74
C GLY A 52 -5.62 -7.02 -9.67
N THR A 53 -5.79 -6.01 -10.52
CA THR A 53 -7.05 -5.23 -10.61
C THR A 53 -8.21 -6.09 -11.11
N LEU A 54 -8.03 -6.91 -12.16
CA LEU A 54 -9.07 -7.84 -12.63
C LEU A 54 -9.40 -8.90 -11.58
N LEU A 55 -8.37 -9.47 -10.96
CA LEU A 55 -8.55 -10.48 -9.92
C LEU A 55 -9.29 -9.91 -8.70
N GLY A 56 -8.89 -8.73 -8.23
CA GLY A 56 -9.50 -8.01 -7.12
C GLY A 56 -10.94 -7.62 -7.42
N ALA A 57 -11.24 -7.13 -8.63
CA ALA A 57 -12.61 -6.79 -9.03
C ALA A 57 -13.59 -7.97 -8.89
N ILE A 58 -13.16 -9.18 -9.24
CA ILE A 58 -14.00 -10.37 -9.18
C ILE A 58 -14.04 -10.99 -7.78
N ARG A 59 -12.88 -11.09 -7.10
CA ARG A 59 -12.77 -11.81 -5.82
C ARG A 59 -13.09 -10.95 -4.60
N HIS A 60 -12.68 -9.69 -4.64
CA HIS A 60 -12.72 -8.75 -3.52
C HIS A 60 -13.71 -7.60 -3.72
N HIS A 61 -14.25 -7.44 -4.94
CA HIS A 61 -15.03 -6.26 -5.34
C HIS A 61 -14.27 -4.95 -5.12
N GLY A 62 -12.94 -4.99 -5.29
CA GLY A 62 -12.04 -3.88 -4.98
C GLY A 62 -10.58 -4.33 -5.05
N PHE A 63 -9.70 -3.63 -4.34
CA PHE A 63 -8.29 -3.98 -4.29
C PHE A 63 -8.05 -5.28 -3.53
N ILE A 64 -7.08 -6.06 -4.00
CA ILE A 64 -6.52 -7.15 -3.21
C ILE A 64 -5.76 -6.52 -2.03
N PRO A 65 -5.90 -7.00 -0.78
CA PRO A 65 -5.41 -6.28 0.40
C PRO A 65 -3.92 -5.90 0.37
N TRP A 66 -3.12 -6.73 -0.27
CA TRP A 66 -1.68 -6.57 -0.36
C TRP A 66 -1.20 -5.96 -1.68
N ASP A 67 -2.10 -5.48 -2.53
CA ASP A 67 -1.80 -4.76 -3.77
C ASP A 67 -1.79 -3.25 -3.54
N ASP A 68 -1.00 -2.54 -4.33
CA ASP A 68 -0.82 -1.08 -4.25
C ASP A 68 -0.86 -0.39 -5.62
N ASP A 69 -0.96 -1.13 -6.72
CA ASP A 69 -1.09 -0.59 -8.07
C ASP A 69 -2.43 -0.93 -8.75
N MET A 70 -2.65 -0.30 -9.90
CA MET A 70 -3.80 -0.54 -10.75
C MET A 70 -3.35 -0.78 -12.19
N ASP A 71 -3.90 -1.83 -12.78
CA ASP A 71 -3.59 -2.29 -14.11
C ASP A 71 -4.86 -2.35 -14.97
N ILE A 72 -4.78 -1.73 -16.14
CA ILE A 72 -5.77 -1.88 -17.21
C ILE A 72 -5.10 -2.39 -18.47
N CYS A 73 -5.87 -2.98 -19.37
CA CYS A 73 -5.43 -3.36 -20.69
C CYS A 73 -6.35 -2.85 -21.78
N MET A 74 -5.78 -2.64 -22.97
CA MET A 74 -6.50 -2.22 -24.16
C MET A 74 -6.06 -3.07 -25.34
N ARG A 75 -6.99 -3.42 -26.23
CA ARG A 75 -6.63 -4.00 -27.53
C ARG A 75 -5.72 -3.04 -28.29
N ARG A 76 -4.72 -3.55 -29.01
CA ARG A 76 -3.72 -2.73 -29.72
C ARG A 76 -4.29 -1.52 -30.48
N PRO A 77 -5.42 -1.60 -31.22
CA PRO A 77 -6.02 -0.43 -31.86
C PRO A 77 -6.47 0.66 -30.88
N ASP A 78 -7.11 0.26 -29.77
CA ASP A 78 -7.60 1.17 -28.73
C ASP A 78 -6.44 1.74 -27.90
N TYR A 79 -5.43 0.92 -27.58
CA TYR A 79 -4.18 1.36 -26.95
C TYR A 79 -3.52 2.49 -27.76
N ASN A 80 -3.31 2.27 -29.07
CA ASN A 80 -2.70 3.25 -29.96
C ASN A 80 -3.55 4.53 -30.10
N ARG A 81 -4.89 4.39 -30.11
CA ARG A 81 -5.82 5.53 -30.13
C ARG A 81 -5.72 6.33 -28.84
N PHE A 82 -5.69 5.66 -27.69
CA PHE A 82 -5.58 6.29 -26.38
C PHE A 82 -4.27 7.06 -26.26
N LEU A 83 -3.11 6.44 -26.50
CA LEU A 83 -1.82 7.14 -26.40
C LEU A 83 -1.73 8.37 -27.29
N LYS A 84 -2.32 8.31 -28.49
CA LYS A 84 -2.35 9.44 -29.42
C LYS A 84 -3.27 10.57 -28.93
N ALA A 85 -4.39 10.24 -28.30
CA ALA A 85 -5.42 11.20 -27.91
C ALA A 85 -5.29 11.68 -26.46
N ALA A 86 -4.55 10.97 -25.60
CA ALA A 86 -4.53 11.16 -24.14
C ALA A 86 -4.27 12.61 -23.75
N LYS A 87 -3.33 13.29 -24.41
CA LYS A 87 -3.02 14.71 -24.16
C LYS A 87 -4.21 15.65 -24.37
N ASP A 88 -5.10 15.32 -25.31
CA ASP A 88 -6.24 16.15 -25.69
C ASP A 88 -7.53 15.77 -24.94
N ILE A 89 -7.66 14.51 -24.51
CA ILE A 89 -8.89 13.98 -23.90
C ILE A 89 -8.82 13.86 -22.37
N MET A 90 -7.62 13.80 -21.79
CA MET A 90 -7.43 13.77 -20.34
C MET A 90 -7.49 15.19 -19.76
N PRO A 91 -7.93 15.36 -18.50
CA PRO A 91 -7.86 16.65 -17.82
C PRO A 91 -6.43 17.21 -17.72
N GLU A 92 -6.31 18.51 -17.50
CA GLU A 92 -5.02 19.17 -17.24
C GLU A 92 -4.32 18.55 -16.02
N GLY A 93 -3.00 18.38 -16.12
CA GLY A 93 -2.15 17.79 -15.08
C GLY A 93 -1.82 16.32 -15.29
N TYR A 94 -2.59 15.59 -16.10
CA TYR A 94 -2.25 14.21 -16.47
C TYR A 94 -1.17 14.14 -17.55
N GLU A 95 -0.30 13.14 -17.42
CA GLU A 95 0.74 12.85 -18.40
C GLU A 95 0.82 11.36 -18.72
N ILE A 96 1.18 11.03 -19.96
CA ILE A 96 1.56 9.68 -20.33
C ILE A 96 3.04 9.50 -20.01
N PHE A 97 3.35 8.44 -19.28
CA PHE A 97 4.69 7.92 -19.04
C PHE A 97 4.85 6.65 -19.87
N ASP A 98 5.65 6.72 -20.94
CA ASP A 98 5.89 5.59 -21.85
C ASP A 98 7.27 5.67 -22.50
N MET A 99 7.63 4.66 -23.29
CA MET A 99 8.91 4.63 -24.02
C MET A 99 9.11 5.78 -25.03
N ASN A 100 8.05 6.50 -25.42
CA ASN A 100 8.14 7.60 -26.39
C ASN A 100 8.46 8.93 -25.71
N THR A 101 7.93 9.17 -24.52
CA THR A 101 8.17 10.38 -23.73
C THR A 101 9.34 10.24 -22.76
N ASP A 102 9.63 9.02 -22.31
CA ASP A 102 10.57 8.75 -21.23
C ASP A 102 11.69 7.82 -21.71
N ALA A 103 12.81 8.43 -22.12
CA ALA A 103 13.95 7.68 -22.66
C ALA A 103 14.57 6.71 -21.65
N ASP A 104 14.45 7.03 -20.36
CA ASP A 104 14.96 6.21 -19.26
C ASP A 104 14.00 5.08 -18.86
N ASN A 105 12.80 5.01 -19.45
CA ASN A 105 11.87 3.90 -19.23
C ASN A 105 12.30 2.65 -20.00
N ASP A 106 12.42 1.52 -19.29
CA ASP A 106 12.77 0.20 -19.86
C ASP A 106 11.54 -0.68 -20.12
N ASN A 107 10.35 -0.23 -19.72
CA ASN A 107 9.13 -1.01 -19.86
C ASN A 107 8.42 -0.71 -21.19
N ALA A 108 7.96 -1.78 -21.86
CA ALA A 108 7.18 -1.66 -23.09
C ALA A 108 5.67 -1.40 -22.83
N ILE A 109 5.33 -0.81 -21.69
CA ILE A 109 3.97 -0.44 -21.29
C ILE A 109 3.88 1.07 -21.14
N ALA A 110 2.65 1.60 -21.17
CA ALA A 110 2.39 3.00 -20.86
C ALA A 110 1.72 3.10 -19.49
N ARG A 111 1.92 4.22 -18.81
CA ARG A 111 1.23 4.57 -17.58
C ARG A 111 0.62 5.96 -17.73
N ILE A 112 -0.61 6.14 -17.27
CA ILE A 112 -1.22 7.47 -17.12
C ILE A 112 -0.99 7.93 -15.68
N ILE A 113 -0.27 9.04 -15.49
CA ILE A 113 0.11 9.57 -14.18
C ILE A 113 -0.53 10.93 -13.92
N ASN A 114 -0.84 11.21 -12.66
CA ASN A 114 -1.49 12.45 -12.20
C ASN A 114 -0.53 13.66 -12.06
N GLY A 115 0.69 13.54 -12.56
CA GLY A 115 1.74 14.55 -12.54
C GLY A 115 3.14 13.92 -12.55
N ARG A 116 4.18 14.74 -12.74
CA ARG A 116 5.59 14.28 -12.78
C ARG A 116 6.33 14.39 -11.45
N ASN A 117 5.77 15.12 -10.50
CA ASN A 117 6.41 15.43 -9.23
C ASN A 117 5.39 15.27 -8.10
N ILE A 118 5.88 14.98 -6.90
CA ILE A 118 5.06 15.03 -5.69
C ILE A 118 4.52 16.45 -5.55
N ASN A 119 3.24 16.55 -5.21
CA ASN A 119 2.52 17.81 -5.15
C ASN A 119 1.74 17.91 -3.83
N CYS A 120 2.15 18.86 -2.99
CA CYS A 120 1.51 19.14 -1.70
C CYS A 120 0.56 20.35 -1.74
N ASP A 121 0.23 20.86 -2.94
CA ASP A 121 -0.72 21.96 -3.10
C ASP A 121 -2.12 21.51 -2.70
N GLY A 122 -2.87 22.39 -2.01
CA GLY A 122 -4.20 22.04 -1.48
C GLY A 122 -5.18 21.54 -2.55
N ILE A 123 -5.14 22.09 -3.77
CA ILE A 123 -5.98 21.63 -4.89
C ILE A 123 -5.64 20.19 -5.31
N HIS A 124 -4.35 19.85 -5.36
CA HIS A 124 -3.90 18.50 -5.69
C HIS A 124 -4.32 17.53 -4.60
N LEU A 125 -4.02 17.87 -3.33
CA LEU A 125 -4.36 17.02 -2.20
C LEU A 125 -5.88 16.83 -2.09
N GLU A 126 -6.69 17.86 -2.32
CA GLU A 126 -8.15 17.73 -2.31
C GLU A 126 -8.63 16.77 -3.42
N LYS A 127 -8.08 16.89 -4.64
CA LYS A 127 -8.44 16.00 -5.75
C LYS A 127 -8.03 14.55 -5.49
N TYR A 128 -6.82 14.33 -4.96
CA TYR A 128 -6.24 13.00 -4.77
C TYR A 128 -6.27 12.55 -3.31
N HIS A 129 -7.29 12.99 -2.57
CA HIS A 129 -7.61 12.49 -1.22
C HIS A 129 -6.44 12.49 -0.25
N GLY A 130 -5.68 13.58 -0.20
CA GLY A 130 -4.54 13.74 0.71
C GLY A 130 -3.27 13.01 0.28
N PHE A 131 -3.27 12.35 -0.89
CA PHE A 131 -2.11 11.66 -1.42
C PHE A 131 -1.20 12.62 -2.20
N PRO A 132 0.02 12.92 -1.73
CA PRO A 132 0.90 13.89 -2.37
C PRO A 132 1.74 13.29 -3.50
N TYR A 133 1.85 11.97 -3.56
CA TYR A 133 2.76 11.27 -4.46
C TYR A 133 2.17 11.13 -5.87
N VAL A 134 3.04 10.89 -6.85
CA VAL A 134 2.60 10.58 -8.20
C VAL A 134 1.87 9.24 -8.19
N ALA A 135 0.57 9.28 -8.46
CA ALA A 135 -0.29 8.12 -8.66
C ALA A 135 -0.55 7.92 -10.16
N GLY A 136 -0.71 6.67 -10.57
CA GLY A 136 -1.04 6.35 -11.95
C GLY A 136 -1.59 4.95 -12.12
N ILE A 137 -1.98 4.65 -13.35
CA ILE A 137 -2.53 3.36 -13.77
C ILE A 137 -1.72 2.84 -14.94
N ASP A 138 -1.28 1.59 -14.86
CA ASP A 138 -0.58 0.91 -15.93
C ASP A 138 -1.55 0.48 -17.03
N ILE A 139 -1.12 0.66 -18.28
CA ILE A 139 -1.90 0.39 -19.48
C ILE A 139 -1.13 -0.64 -20.32
N PHE A 140 -1.63 -1.86 -20.31
CA PHE A 140 -1.06 -2.98 -21.03
C PHE A 140 -1.65 -3.09 -22.45
N PRO A 141 -0.81 -3.17 -23.49
CA PRO A 141 -1.29 -3.48 -24.83
C PRO A 141 -1.57 -4.98 -24.97
N LEU A 142 -2.79 -5.29 -25.39
CA LEU A 142 -3.16 -6.63 -25.86
C LEU A 142 -2.85 -6.76 -27.35
N ASP A 143 -1.92 -7.65 -27.66
CA ASP A 143 -1.35 -7.90 -28.97
C ASP A 143 -1.90 -9.17 -29.62
N TYR A 144 -2.06 -9.12 -30.94
CA TYR A 144 -2.56 -10.24 -31.72
C TYR A 144 -1.43 -11.22 -32.07
N ILE A 145 -1.70 -12.51 -31.93
CA ILE A 145 -0.74 -13.58 -32.23
C ILE A 145 -0.93 -14.01 -33.69
N ALA A 146 0.16 -14.15 -34.43
CA ALA A 146 0.12 -14.68 -35.79
C ALA A 146 -0.68 -16.00 -35.86
N ALA A 147 -1.52 -16.15 -36.90
CA ALA A 147 -2.29 -17.39 -37.08
C ALA A 147 -1.40 -18.59 -37.46
N ASP A 148 -0.28 -18.35 -38.13
CA ASP A 148 0.70 -19.37 -38.50
C ASP A 148 1.82 -19.48 -37.43
N GLU A 149 2.19 -20.71 -37.09
CA GLU A 149 3.17 -20.97 -36.02
C GLU A 149 4.60 -20.57 -36.41
N GLU A 150 4.97 -20.65 -37.69
CA GLU A 150 6.29 -20.22 -38.16
C GLU A 150 6.39 -18.70 -38.10
N ASP A 151 5.32 -18.01 -38.47
CA ASP A 151 5.19 -16.55 -38.37
C ASP A 151 5.21 -16.05 -36.92
N ASP A 152 4.47 -16.69 -35.98
CA ASP A 152 4.53 -16.37 -34.54
C ASP A 152 5.95 -16.56 -34.02
N LYS A 153 6.57 -17.69 -34.37
CA LYS A 153 7.93 -17.99 -33.96
C LYS A 153 8.90 -16.94 -34.48
N PHE A 154 8.78 -16.55 -35.74
CA PHE A 154 9.62 -15.53 -36.35
C PHE A 154 9.44 -14.18 -35.67
N GLN A 155 8.21 -13.75 -35.40
CA GLN A 155 7.91 -12.52 -34.68
C GLN A 155 8.54 -12.54 -33.27
N CYS A 156 8.37 -13.63 -32.53
CA CYS A 156 8.91 -13.77 -31.17
C CYS A 156 10.45 -13.77 -31.17
N ASP A 157 11.07 -14.55 -32.07
CA ASP A 157 12.53 -14.60 -32.20
C ASP A 157 13.08 -13.20 -32.55
N LEU A 158 12.37 -12.43 -33.40
CA LEU A 158 12.75 -11.06 -33.74
C LEU A 158 12.63 -10.11 -32.55
N ILE A 159 11.52 -10.17 -31.81
CA ILE A 159 11.33 -9.37 -30.59
C ILE A 159 12.43 -9.68 -29.56
N ASP A 160 12.71 -10.95 -29.30
CA ASP A 160 13.74 -11.38 -28.35
C ASP A 160 15.14 -10.88 -28.75
N ILE A 161 15.47 -10.93 -30.05
CA ILE A 161 16.72 -10.36 -30.57
C ILE A 161 16.76 -8.87 -30.29
N VAL A 162 15.75 -8.11 -30.73
CA VAL A 162 15.72 -6.64 -30.59
C VAL A 162 15.79 -6.24 -29.10
N TRP A 163 15.03 -6.91 -28.24
CA TRP A 163 15.02 -6.65 -26.79
C TRP A 163 16.39 -6.99 -26.16
N THR A 164 17.04 -8.06 -26.59
CA THR A 164 18.40 -8.38 -26.11
C THR A 164 19.41 -7.30 -26.49
N VAL A 165 19.30 -6.74 -27.71
CA VAL A 165 20.15 -5.62 -28.15
C VAL A 165 19.80 -4.34 -27.40
N GLU A 166 18.52 -4.10 -27.12
CA GLU A 166 18.04 -2.98 -26.30
C GLU A 166 18.68 -2.99 -24.92
N LYS A 167 18.61 -4.11 -24.20
CA LYS A 167 19.23 -4.27 -22.87
C LYS A 167 20.74 -4.01 -22.89
N LEU A 168 21.42 -4.50 -23.92
CA LEU A 168 22.85 -4.23 -24.10
C LEU A 168 23.11 -2.73 -24.33
N ALA A 169 22.32 -2.08 -25.18
CA ALA A 169 22.41 -0.65 -25.43
C ALA A 169 22.17 0.16 -24.14
N ARG A 170 21.11 -0.18 -23.40
CA ARG A 170 20.75 0.45 -22.14
C ARG A 170 21.88 0.38 -21.12
N ASN A 171 22.44 -0.81 -20.92
CA ASN A 171 23.51 -0.98 -19.96
C ASN A 171 24.80 -0.21 -20.34
N ILE A 172 25.07 -0.05 -21.64
CA ILE A 172 26.17 0.79 -22.14
C ILE A 172 25.88 2.27 -21.90
N GLU A 173 24.66 2.74 -22.24
CA GLU A 173 24.21 4.12 -22.03
C GLU A 173 24.27 4.52 -20.54
N ASN A 174 23.83 3.62 -19.66
CA ASN A 174 23.84 3.79 -18.20
C ASN A 174 25.22 3.56 -17.54
N LYS A 175 26.24 3.14 -18.31
CA LYS A 175 27.59 2.81 -17.81
C LYS A 175 27.57 1.78 -16.67
N CYS A 176 26.76 0.74 -16.80
CA CYS A 176 26.66 -0.33 -15.80
C CYS A 176 28.02 -1.03 -15.61
N ASN A 177 28.46 -1.18 -14.35
CA ASN A 177 29.79 -1.69 -13.99
C ASN A 177 30.01 -3.18 -14.31
N GLU A 178 28.96 -3.92 -14.67
CA GLU A 178 29.00 -5.37 -14.88
C GLU A 178 29.38 -5.78 -16.31
N ILE A 179 29.54 -4.82 -17.22
CA ILE A 179 29.88 -5.09 -18.62
C ILE A 179 31.33 -4.73 -18.91
N ASN A 180 32.00 -5.55 -19.71
CA ASN A 180 33.28 -5.19 -20.30
C ASN A 180 33.09 -4.08 -21.36
N LEU A 181 33.12 -2.83 -20.90
CA LEU A 181 32.91 -1.62 -21.69
C LEU A 181 33.92 -1.45 -22.85
N GLU A 182 35.04 -2.19 -22.87
CA GLU A 182 36.00 -2.13 -23.99
C GLU A 182 35.51 -2.90 -25.22
N LYS A 183 34.75 -3.98 -25.03
CA LYS A 183 34.25 -4.84 -26.13
C LYS A 183 32.79 -4.59 -26.47
N ALA A 184 32.01 -4.14 -25.50
CA ALA A 184 30.57 -3.95 -25.63
C ALA A 184 30.15 -3.00 -26.78
N PRO A 185 30.85 -1.88 -27.07
CA PRO A 185 30.46 -1.00 -28.17
C PRO A 185 30.58 -1.64 -29.56
N ALA A 186 31.62 -2.46 -29.78
CA ALA A 186 31.81 -3.14 -31.05
C ALA A 186 30.79 -4.28 -31.25
N GLU A 187 30.47 -4.99 -30.16
CA GLU A 187 29.40 -5.98 -30.14
C GLU A 187 28.04 -5.35 -30.40
N LEU A 188 27.74 -4.23 -29.73
CA LEU A 188 26.50 -3.48 -29.95
C LEU A 188 26.38 -3.06 -31.42
N GLU A 189 27.40 -2.44 -32.01
CA GLU A 189 27.36 -2.02 -33.41
C GLU A 189 27.17 -3.20 -34.39
N PHE A 190 27.79 -4.35 -34.12
CA PHE A 190 27.54 -5.56 -34.91
C PHE A 190 26.07 -6.01 -34.82
N ARG A 191 25.53 -6.11 -33.61
CA ARG A 191 24.13 -6.53 -33.37
C ARG A 191 23.13 -5.52 -33.94
N LEU A 192 23.42 -4.22 -33.87
CA LEU A 192 22.58 -3.16 -34.45
C LEU A 192 22.45 -3.33 -35.97
N ARG A 193 23.54 -3.63 -36.69
CA ARG A 193 23.47 -3.88 -38.14
C ARG A 193 22.59 -5.07 -38.48
N GLN A 194 22.63 -6.12 -37.66
CA GLN A 194 21.75 -7.27 -37.83
C GLN A 194 20.28 -6.89 -37.60
N VAL A 195 19.99 -6.11 -36.57
CA VAL A 195 18.63 -5.60 -36.32
C VAL A 195 18.14 -4.73 -37.49
N GLU A 196 18.98 -3.82 -37.99
CA GLU A 196 18.65 -2.98 -39.15
C GLU A 196 18.36 -3.79 -40.42
N GLU A 197 19.17 -4.83 -40.68
CA GLU A 197 18.98 -5.74 -41.81
C GLU A 197 17.71 -6.59 -41.67
N LEU A 198 17.50 -7.21 -40.50
CA LEU A 198 16.36 -8.10 -40.23
C LEU A 198 15.02 -7.34 -40.22
N CYS A 199 15.00 -6.14 -39.64
CA CYS A 199 13.77 -5.36 -39.47
C CYS A 199 13.56 -4.32 -40.58
N GLY A 200 14.55 -4.11 -41.46
CA GLY A 200 14.49 -3.08 -42.50
C GLY A 200 14.40 -1.65 -41.94
N VAL A 201 15.05 -1.39 -40.80
CA VAL A 201 15.02 -0.09 -40.10
C VAL A 201 16.39 0.58 -40.13
N THR A 202 16.44 1.85 -39.74
CA THR A 202 17.69 2.58 -39.48
C THR A 202 17.66 3.15 -38.07
N ILE A 203 18.71 2.88 -37.30
CA ILE A 203 18.86 3.34 -35.92
C ILE A 203 19.79 4.55 -35.91
N ASP A 204 19.34 5.68 -35.36
CA ASP A 204 20.15 6.89 -35.24
C ASP A 204 21.09 6.77 -34.04
N ARG A 205 22.38 6.59 -34.31
CA ARG A 205 23.43 6.46 -33.27
C ARG A 205 23.64 7.75 -32.46
N ASN A 206 23.06 8.88 -32.87
CA ASN A 206 23.15 10.15 -32.17
C ASN A 206 22.04 10.37 -31.13
N LYS A 207 21.09 9.44 -31.03
CA LYS A 207 20.01 9.43 -30.03
C LYS A 207 20.13 8.19 -29.15
N SER A 208 19.31 8.08 -28.11
CA SER A 208 19.25 6.84 -27.33
C SER A 208 18.90 5.68 -28.26
N ILE A 209 19.81 4.71 -28.33
CA ILE A 209 19.68 3.50 -29.11
C ILE A 209 18.69 2.58 -28.39
N ALA A 210 18.80 2.49 -27.06
CA ALA A 210 17.90 1.71 -26.23
C ALA A 210 16.44 2.13 -26.45
N GLN A 211 16.13 3.42 -26.36
CA GLN A 211 14.78 3.93 -26.61
C GLN A 211 14.27 3.61 -28.03
N GLN A 212 15.12 3.73 -29.06
CA GLN A 212 14.73 3.39 -30.44
C GLN A 212 14.41 1.90 -30.61
N LEU A 213 15.19 1.03 -29.96
CA LEU A 213 14.98 -0.42 -29.98
C LEU A 213 13.74 -0.82 -29.18
N LEU A 214 13.46 -0.19 -28.05
CA LEU A 214 12.24 -0.42 -27.27
C LEU A 214 10.98 -0.04 -28.07
N ARG A 215 11.03 1.08 -28.81
CA ARG A 215 9.96 1.46 -29.75
C ARG A 215 9.82 0.49 -30.92
N LEU A 216 10.90 -0.18 -31.32
CA LEU A 216 10.85 -1.23 -32.33
C LEU A 216 10.21 -2.50 -31.76
N VAL A 217 10.55 -2.87 -30.52
CA VAL A 217 9.90 -3.96 -29.78
C VAL A 217 8.39 -3.77 -29.70
N ASP A 218 7.90 -2.58 -29.34
CA ASP A 218 6.46 -2.30 -29.28
C ASP A 218 5.77 -2.45 -30.64
N LYS A 219 6.40 -1.95 -31.71
CA LYS A 219 5.89 -2.11 -33.08
C LYS A 219 5.87 -3.57 -33.52
N LEU A 220 6.91 -4.32 -33.20
CA LEU A 220 7.00 -5.75 -33.50
C LEU A 220 5.96 -6.54 -32.70
N SER A 221 5.67 -6.14 -31.46
CA SER A 221 4.63 -6.75 -30.63
C SER A 221 3.24 -6.57 -31.25
N GLY A 222 2.96 -5.36 -31.78
CA GLY A 222 1.72 -5.05 -32.50
C GLY A 222 1.72 -5.33 -34.01
N LEU A 223 2.56 -6.27 -34.50
CA LEU A 223 2.74 -6.50 -35.94
C LEU A 223 1.48 -7.06 -36.63
N TYR A 224 0.76 -7.96 -35.96
CA TYR A 224 -0.45 -8.58 -36.49
C TYR A 224 -1.71 -7.84 -36.05
N THR A 225 -2.74 -7.89 -36.90
CA THR A 225 -4.02 -7.24 -36.66
C THR A 225 -5.12 -8.22 -36.27
N GLU A 226 -6.26 -7.69 -35.82
CA GLU A 226 -7.43 -8.49 -35.42
C GLU A 226 -7.93 -9.44 -36.53
N ASN A 227 -7.78 -9.06 -37.80
CA ASN A 227 -8.24 -9.88 -38.93
C ASN A 227 -7.27 -11.01 -39.29
N GLU A 228 -6.04 -10.98 -38.76
CA GLU A 228 -4.94 -11.90 -39.09
C GLU A 228 -4.67 -12.91 -37.96
N ALA A 229 -5.42 -12.84 -36.87
CA ALA A 229 -5.18 -13.61 -35.65
C ALA A 229 -6.48 -14.20 -35.10
N ASP A 230 -6.39 -15.35 -34.43
CA ASP A 230 -7.48 -15.91 -33.63
C ASP A 230 -7.29 -15.69 -32.12
N TYR A 231 -6.06 -15.41 -31.71
CA TYR A 231 -5.66 -15.24 -30.33
C TYR A 231 -5.04 -13.86 -30.07
N ILE A 232 -5.18 -13.42 -28.83
CA ILE A 232 -4.63 -12.18 -28.29
C ILE A 232 -3.86 -12.48 -27.00
N THR A 233 -2.86 -11.67 -26.67
CA THR A 233 -1.98 -11.86 -25.51
C THR A 233 -1.36 -10.57 -25.02
N LEU A 234 -0.67 -10.62 -23.88
CA LEU A 234 0.35 -9.65 -23.51
C LEU A 234 1.69 -10.15 -24.06
N MET A 235 2.23 -9.48 -25.08
CA MET A 235 3.39 -9.99 -25.82
C MET A 235 4.60 -10.26 -24.90
N HIS A 236 4.85 -9.38 -23.93
CA HIS A 236 5.95 -9.56 -22.96
C HIS A 236 5.82 -10.84 -22.11
N VAL A 237 4.60 -11.35 -21.87
CA VAL A 237 4.37 -12.63 -21.19
C VAL A 237 4.46 -13.79 -22.19
N TRP A 238 3.89 -13.61 -23.39
CA TRP A 238 3.87 -14.62 -24.46
C TRP A 238 5.26 -15.13 -24.86
N LEU A 239 6.26 -14.25 -24.88
CA LEU A 239 7.66 -14.59 -25.20
C LEU A 239 8.20 -15.67 -24.24
N GLY A 240 7.90 -15.57 -22.95
CA GLY A 240 8.36 -16.53 -21.92
C GLY A 240 7.37 -17.65 -21.62
N ASN A 241 6.09 -17.45 -21.89
CA ASN A 241 5.03 -18.41 -21.57
C ASN A 241 4.00 -18.54 -22.70
N LYS A 242 4.20 -19.56 -23.55
CA LYS A 242 3.33 -19.89 -24.68
C LYS A 242 1.96 -20.47 -24.29
N SER A 243 1.64 -20.60 -22.99
CA SER A 243 0.27 -20.86 -22.55
C SER A 243 -0.54 -19.58 -22.29
N TYR A 244 0.13 -18.42 -22.21
CA TYR A 244 -0.51 -17.14 -21.94
C TYR A 244 -1.10 -16.54 -23.22
N LYS A 245 -2.20 -17.12 -23.69
CA LYS A 245 -2.96 -16.62 -24.85
C LYS A 245 -4.44 -16.81 -24.64
N PHE A 246 -5.23 -15.93 -25.24
CA PHE A 246 -6.67 -15.89 -25.08
C PHE A 246 -7.34 -15.82 -26.46
N PRO A 247 -8.45 -16.54 -26.72
CA PRO A 247 -9.25 -16.28 -27.91
C PRO A 247 -9.60 -14.79 -27.98
N LYS A 248 -9.36 -14.14 -29.13
CA LYS A 248 -9.54 -12.68 -29.25
C LYS A 248 -10.95 -12.20 -28.87
N ASN A 249 -11.96 -13.06 -29.06
CA ASN A 249 -13.34 -12.77 -28.72
C ASN A 249 -13.58 -12.60 -27.21
N TYR A 250 -12.68 -13.10 -26.34
CA TYR A 250 -12.79 -12.89 -24.89
C TYR A 250 -12.70 -11.40 -24.52
N TYR A 251 -12.00 -10.60 -25.32
CA TYR A 251 -11.82 -9.15 -25.12
C TYR A 251 -12.70 -8.31 -26.07
N ARG A 252 -13.84 -8.85 -26.51
CA ARG A 252 -14.78 -8.15 -27.41
C ARG A 252 -15.89 -7.42 -26.66
N GLU A 253 -16.44 -8.07 -25.63
CA GLU A 253 -17.54 -7.55 -24.83
C GLU A 253 -17.05 -7.29 -23.40
N GLU A 254 -17.50 -6.19 -22.82
CA GLU A 254 -17.23 -5.83 -21.43
C GLU A 254 -18.49 -5.94 -20.60
N ILE A 255 -18.31 -6.27 -19.33
CA ILE A 255 -19.30 -6.07 -18.28
C ILE A 255 -18.70 -5.16 -17.21
N ARG A 256 -19.54 -4.38 -16.53
CA ARG A 256 -19.11 -3.55 -15.40
C ARG A 256 -19.41 -4.28 -14.11
N VAL A 257 -18.41 -4.38 -13.24
CA VAL A 257 -18.53 -5.03 -11.92
C VAL A 257 -18.15 -4.04 -10.82
N PRO A 258 -18.67 -4.20 -9.60
CA PRO A 258 -18.29 -3.34 -8.47
C PRO A 258 -16.78 -3.37 -8.20
N PHE A 259 -16.20 -2.21 -7.90
CA PHE A 259 -14.81 -2.04 -7.52
C PHE A 259 -14.68 -0.88 -6.52
N GLU A 260 -14.46 -1.18 -5.25
CA GLU A 260 -14.52 -0.23 -4.13
C GLU A 260 -15.84 0.58 -4.14
N ASN A 261 -15.79 1.90 -4.26
CA ASN A 261 -16.96 2.80 -4.35
C ASN A 261 -17.37 3.13 -5.81
N THR A 262 -16.85 2.41 -6.79
CA THR A 262 -17.15 2.59 -8.22
C THR A 262 -17.40 1.24 -8.90
N ASP A 263 -17.40 1.23 -10.22
CA ASP A 263 -17.37 0.03 -11.04
C ASP A 263 -16.23 0.11 -12.07
N ILE A 264 -15.80 -1.04 -12.61
CA ILE A 264 -14.70 -1.14 -13.57
C ILE A 264 -15.08 -2.11 -14.70
N PRO A 265 -14.66 -1.90 -15.98
CA PRO A 265 -14.98 -2.82 -17.05
C PRO A 265 -14.06 -4.02 -16.97
N VAL A 266 -14.64 -5.21 -17.01
CA VAL A 266 -13.92 -6.48 -17.12
C VAL A 266 -14.38 -7.20 -18.37
N PRO A 267 -13.57 -8.10 -18.96
CA PRO A 267 -14.00 -8.87 -20.10
C PRO A 267 -15.19 -9.76 -19.70
N ALA A 268 -16.21 -9.90 -20.55
CA ALA A 268 -17.36 -10.76 -20.25
C ALA A 268 -16.96 -12.22 -19.96
N GLU A 269 -15.85 -12.66 -20.56
CA GLU A 269 -15.25 -13.99 -20.38
C GLU A 269 -14.19 -14.02 -19.25
N TYR A 270 -14.30 -13.15 -18.24
CA TYR A 270 -13.32 -13.01 -17.16
C TYR A 270 -13.01 -14.34 -16.46
N GLU A 271 -13.98 -15.25 -16.30
CA GLU A 271 -13.75 -16.55 -15.64
C GLU A 271 -12.73 -17.40 -16.40
N ALA A 272 -12.83 -17.44 -17.73
CA ALA A 272 -11.91 -18.21 -18.56
C ALA A 272 -10.51 -17.56 -18.56
N ILE A 273 -10.46 -16.22 -18.59
CA ILE A 273 -9.22 -15.45 -18.51
C ILE A 273 -8.52 -15.70 -17.17
N LEU A 274 -9.22 -15.56 -16.05
CA LEU A 274 -8.66 -15.75 -14.70
C LEU A 274 -8.22 -17.20 -14.46
N LYS A 275 -8.93 -18.20 -14.98
CA LYS A 275 -8.49 -19.61 -14.94
C LYS A 275 -7.18 -19.84 -15.68
N ILE A 276 -6.96 -19.20 -16.83
CA ILE A 276 -5.70 -19.28 -17.57
C ILE A 276 -4.58 -18.56 -16.82
N LYS A 277 -4.86 -17.38 -16.24
CA LYS A 277 -3.85 -16.56 -15.54
C LYS A 277 -3.43 -17.16 -14.20
N TYR A 278 -4.38 -17.67 -13.41
CA TYR A 278 -4.16 -17.98 -11.99
C TYR A 278 -4.66 -19.37 -11.55
N GLY A 279 -5.36 -20.12 -12.41
CA GLY A 279 -5.94 -21.41 -12.02
C GLY A 279 -7.15 -21.24 -11.10
N ASP A 280 -7.06 -21.72 -9.86
CA ASP A 280 -8.11 -21.57 -8.85
C ASP A 280 -8.06 -20.18 -8.20
N TYR A 281 -8.43 -19.18 -8.99
CA TYR A 281 -8.23 -17.76 -8.67
C TYR A 281 -9.06 -17.26 -7.47
N MET A 282 -10.07 -18.01 -7.04
CA MET A 282 -10.87 -17.67 -5.85
C MET A 282 -10.15 -18.00 -4.55
N VAL A 283 -9.10 -18.83 -4.59
CA VAL A 283 -8.24 -19.08 -3.44
C VAL A 283 -7.23 -17.93 -3.31
N PRO A 284 -7.21 -17.20 -2.17
CA PRO A 284 -6.21 -16.17 -1.95
C PRO A 284 -4.79 -16.74 -1.94
N VAL A 285 -3.88 -16.08 -2.64
CA VAL A 285 -2.45 -16.45 -2.70
C VAL A 285 -1.62 -15.19 -2.52
N HIS A 286 -0.69 -15.25 -1.58
CA HIS A 286 0.26 -14.19 -1.27
C HIS A 286 1.52 -14.40 -2.14
N ASN A 287 1.69 -13.61 -3.19
CA ASN A 287 2.86 -13.68 -4.08
C ASN A 287 3.40 -12.27 -4.34
N TRP A 288 4.72 -12.09 -4.21
CA TRP A 288 5.36 -10.79 -3.94
C TRP A 288 6.31 -10.29 -5.04
N ASN A 289 6.14 -10.73 -6.28
CA ASN A 289 7.25 -10.77 -7.24
C ASN A 289 7.28 -9.73 -8.38
N SER A 290 6.55 -8.61 -8.30
CA SER A 290 6.39 -7.72 -9.47
C SER A 290 6.99 -6.32 -9.37
N HIS A 291 7.17 -5.74 -8.18
CA HIS A 291 7.72 -4.37 -8.02
C HIS A 291 7.96 -4.04 -6.54
N GLU A 292 8.57 -2.89 -6.31
CA GLU A 292 8.71 -2.29 -4.98
C GLU A 292 7.34 -1.96 -4.37
N TYR A 293 7.19 -2.17 -3.06
CA TYR A 293 5.95 -1.91 -2.32
C TYR A 293 6.25 -1.10 -1.05
N PRO A 294 5.44 -0.09 -0.71
CA PRO A 294 4.44 0.53 -1.59
C PRO A 294 5.09 1.29 -2.75
N PHE A 295 4.42 1.44 -3.89
CA PHE A 295 4.96 2.05 -5.12
C PHE A 295 5.45 3.49 -4.93
N PHE A 296 5.00 4.16 -3.87
CA PHE A 296 5.36 5.54 -3.53
C PHE A 296 6.54 5.64 -2.54
N VAL A 297 7.10 4.53 -2.06
CA VAL A 297 8.15 4.54 -1.04
C VAL A 297 9.42 5.25 -1.52
N THR A 298 9.86 5.02 -2.76
CA THR A 298 11.02 5.70 -3.35
C THR A 298 10.80 7.20 -3.52
N GLN A 299 9.57 7.61 -3.85
CA GLN A 299 9.20 9.03 -3.90
C GLN A 299 9.29 9.67 -2.51
N LYS A 300 8.79 8.97 -1.47
CA LYS A 300 8.87 9.39 -0.06
C LYS A 300 10.32 9.58 0.40
N GLU A 301 11.22 8.66 0.05
CA GLU A 301 12.64 8.76 0.42
C GLU A 301 13.39 9.87 -0.32
N HIS A 302 13.11 10.09 -1.62
CA HIS A 302 13.72 11.19 -2.37
C HIS A 302 13.40 12.55 -1.75
N TYR A 303 12.14 12.80 -1.40
CA TYR A 303 11.72 14.08 -0.82
C TYR A 303 12.22 14.29 0.61
N LYS A 304 12.38 13.21 1.39
CA LYS A 304 13.07 13.30 2.68
C LYS A 304 14.52 13.79 2.49
N ALA A 305 15.21 13.31 1.46
CA ALA A 305 16.57 13.76 1.14
C ALA A 305 16.63 15.24 0.73
N ASP A 306 15.57 15.74 0.08
CA ASP A 306 15.41 17.15 -0.29
C ASP A 306 14.95 18.06 0.87
N GLY A 307 14.76 17.49 2.07
CA GLY A 307 14.45 18.24 3.29
C GLY A 307 12.97 18.47 3.54
N VAL A 308 12.06 17.78 2.85
CA VAL A 308 10.62 17.86 3.11
C VAL A 308 10.27 17.09 4.37
N GLU A 309 9.59 17.77 5.30
CA GLU A 309 9.16 17.17 6.57
C GLU A 309 7.76 16.58 6.48
N PHE A 310 7.68 15.25 6.46
CA PHE A 310 6.44 14.52 6.68
C PHE A 310 6.16 14.33 8.18
N ASN A 311 4.87 14.29 8.54
CA ASN A 311 4.38 14.00 9.90
C ASN A 311 4.58 12.50 10.26
N ASN A 312 5.83 12.09 10.37
CA ASN A 312 6.24 10.75 10.78
C ASN A 312 6.72 10.79 12.23
N TYR A 313 6.53 9.68 12.94
CA TYR A 313 7.20 9.45 14.21
C TYR A 313 8.70 9.26 13.99
N ARG A 314 9.54 9.95 14.77
CA ARG A 314 10.99 10.02 14.55
C ARG A 314 11.82 10.02 15.84
N ASP A 315 11.20 9.73 16.97
CA ASP A 315 11.92 9.75 18.24
C ASP A 315 13.03 8.71 18.21
N THR A 316 14.19 9.10 18.73
CA THR A 316 15.35 8.22 18.85
C THR A 316 15.28 7.40 20.14
N TYR A 317 16.16 6.42 20.28
CA TYR A 317 16.26 5.67 21.53
C TYR A 317 16.65 6.59 22.71
N SER A 318 17.43 7.65 22.45
CA SER A 318 17.77 8.65 23.46
C SER A 318 16.55 9.42 23.94
N ASP A 319 15.66 9.82 23.02
CA ASP A 319 14.43 10.55 23.35
C ASP A 319 13.51 9.66 24.20
N TYR A 320 13.34 8.39 23.80
CA TYR A 320 12.62 7.39 24.58
C TYR A 320 13.18 7.23 25.99
N MET A 321 14.49 7.06 26.14
CA MET A 321 15.12 6.86 27.45
C MET A 321 14.98 8.09 28.35
N GLN A 322 15.15 9.29 27.81
CA GLN A 322 14.94 10.54 28.55
C GLN A 322 13.50 10.65 29.04
N TYR A 323 12.53 10.33 28.18
CA TYR A 323 11.12 10.34 28.53
C TYR A 323 10.80 9.29 29.60
N LYS A 324 11.33 8.07 29.47
CA LYS A 324 11.15 6.99 30.45
C LYS A 324 11.66 7.39 31.84
N GLU A 325 12.83 8.03 31.92
CA GLU A 325 13.36 8.56 33.19
C GLU A 325 12.43 9.60 33.82
N GLN A 326 11.88 10.51 33.01
CA GLN A 326 10.91 11.51 33.46
C GLN A 326 9.65 10.85 34.03
N VAL A 327 9.09 9.87 33.32
CA VAL A 327 7.93 9.10 33.76
C VAL A 327 8.22 8.40 35.09
N ASP A 328 9.37 7.75 35.22
CA ASP A 328 9.77 7.06 36.45
C ASP A 328 9.83 7.98 37.67
N VAL A 329 10.36 9.19 37.50
CA VAL A 329 10.43 10.19 38.59
C VAL A 329 9.02 10.60 39.02
N ILE A 330 8.14 10.90 38.07
CA ILE A 330 6.75 11.30 38.35
C ILE A 330 5.99 10.17 39.03
N ARG A 331 6.11 8.95 38.51
CA ARG A 331 5.44 7.77 39.07
C ARG A 331 5.90 7.44 40.48
N LYS A 332 7.21 7.56 40.78
CA LYS A 332 7.74 7.41 42.14
C LYS A 332 7.10 8.41 43.10
N ALA A 333 7.02 9.68 42.71
CA ALA A 333 6.39 10.72 43.53
C ALA A 333 4.90 10.42 43.78
N LYS A 334 4.15 10.07 42.74
CA LYS A 334 2.72 9.79 42.84
C LYS A 334 2.42 8.50 43.64
N LYS A 335 3.26 7.46 43.51
CA LYS A 335 3.15 6.23 44.32
C LYS A 335 3.31 6.52 45.82
N ILE A 336 4.22 7.44 46.18
CA ILE A 336 4.38 7.89 47.56
C ILE A 336 3.11 8.59 48.04
N VAL A 337 2.57 9.53 47.27
CA VAL A 337 1.32 10.25 47.62
C VAL A 337 0.15 9.29 47.81
N LYS A 338 -0.03 8.32 46.90
CA LYS A 338 -1.11 7.33 46.99
C LYS A 338 -0.99 6.47 48.26
N SER A 339 0.23 6.07 48.63
CA SER A 339 0.47 5.32 49.87
C SER A 339 0.09 6.10 51.15
N PHE A 340 0.20 7.43 51.14
CA PHE A 340 -0.21 8.28 52.27
C PHE A 340 -1.74 8.44 52.39
N ASN A 341 -2.46 8.39 51.27
CA ASN A 341 -3.92 8.54 51.25
C ASN A 341 -4.68 7.26 51.69
N GLY A 342 -3.98 6.13 51.87
CA GLY A 342 -4.57 4.90 52.37
C GLY A 342 -5.51 4.19 51.39
N ASP A 343 -5.46 4.54 50.11
CA ASP A 343 -6.22 3.86 49.06
C ASP A 343 -5.58 2.51 48.74
N THR A 344 -6.33 1.44 48.99
CA THR A 344 -5.91 0.05 48.81
C THR A 344 -6.50 -0.60 47.56
N HIS A 345 -7.38 0.09 46.83
CA HIS A 345 -8.01 -0.47 45.63
C HIS A 345 -7.14 -0.19 44.40
N LYS A 346 -6.92 -1.22 43.59
CA LYS A 346 -6.30 -1.07 42.28
C LYS A 346 -7.35 -0.49 41.32
N THR A 347 -7.07 0.64 40.70
CA THR A 347 -7.95 1.23 39.68
C THR A 347 -7.35 1.01 38.29
N VAL A 348 -8.12 0.36 37.41
CA VAL A 348 -7.76 0.10 36.02
C VAL A 348 -8.72 0.87 35.12
N LEU A 349 -8.18 1.77 34.32
CA LEU A 349 -8.92 2.53 33.31
C LEU A 349 -8.71 1.91 31.93
N PHE A 350 -9.80 1.51 31.29
CA PHE A 350 -9.83 1.15 29.88
C PHE A 350 -10.24 2.34 29.04
N LEU A 351 -9.40 2.69 28.08
CA LEU A 351 -9.63 3.70 27.05
C LEU A 351 -9.93 2.98 25.74
N ALA A 352 -11.22 2.77 25.48
CA ALA A 352 -11.69 2.10 24.27
C ALA A 352 -11.61 3.06 23.08
N TYR A 353 -10.98 2.61 21.99
CA TYR A 353 -10.81 3.42 20.79
C TYR A 353 -12.14 3.65 20.06
N LYS A 354 -12.79 2.60 19.61
CA LYS A 354 -14.14 2.60 19.04
C LYS A 354 -14.90 1.38 19.57
N SER A 355 -16.22 1.50 19.72
CA SER A 355 -17.04 0.41 20.24
C SER A 355 -16.91 -0.89 19.44
N ASP A 356 -16.78 -0.80 18.12
CA ASP A 356 -16.58 -1.95 17.21
C ASP A 356 -15.29 -2.74 17.48
N ASN A 357 -14.31 -2.14 18.17
CA ASN A 357 -13.03 -2.79 18.51
C ASN A 357 -12.97 -3.29 19.96
N TRP A 358 -14.09 -3.24 20.70
CA TRP A 358 -14.14 -3.69 22.10
C TRP A 358 -13.74 -5.16 22.27
N ASN A 359 -14.03 -5.99 21.28
CA ASN A 359 -13.71 -7.42 21.29
C ASN A 359 -12.21 -7.72 21.54
N MET A 360 -11.30 -6.79 21.20
CA MET A 360 -9.86 -6.90 21.44
C MET A 360 -9.43 -6.51 22.86
N LEU A 361 -10.32 -5.95 23.68
CA LEU A 361 -10.08 -5.69 25.11
C LEU A 361 -10.78 -6.70 26.01
N ASP A 362 -11.74 -7.45 25.46
CA ASP A 362 -12.76 -8.15 26.22
C ASP A 362 -12.18 -9.17 27.22
N ASN A 363 -11.19 -9.96 26.81
CA ASN A 363 -10.57 -10.96 27.67
C ASN A 363 -9.78 -10.32 28.81
N ILE A 364 -9.02 -9.26 28.54
CA ILE A 364 -8.26 -8.52 29.55
C ILE A 364 -9.19 -7.74 30.48
N TYR A 365 -10.28 -7.19 29.97
CA TYR A 365 -11.33 -6.55 30.75
C TYR A 365 -11.96 -7.53 31.76
N LYS A 366 -12.38 -8.71 31.30
CA LYS A 366 -12.95 -9.77 32.14
C LYS A 366 -11.96 -10.25 33.20
N GLN A 367 -10.68 -10.36 32.85
CA GLN A 367 -9.63 -10.69 33.81
C GLN A 367 -9.59 -9.68 34.96
N TYR A 368 -9.51 -8.37 34.67
CA TYR A 368 -9.48 -7.35 35.73
C TYR A 368 -10.77 -7.26 36.53
N CYS A 369 -11.93 -7.49 35.91
CA CYS A 369 -13.20 -7.54 36.63
C CYS A 369 -13.25 -8.70 37.64
N GLY A 370 -12.46 -9.76 37.42
CA GLY A 370 -12.32 -10.88 38.34
C GLY A 370 -11.25 -10.71 39.43
N GLU A 371 -10.43 -9.66 39.39
CA GLU A 371 -9.37 -9.41 40.38
C GLU A 371 -9.95 -8.83 41.69
N GLU A 372 -9.59 -9.42 42.83
CA GLU A 372 -9.97 -8.88 44.14
C GLU A 372 -9.40 -7.47 44.35
N ASN A 373 -10.16 -6.61 45.03
CA ASN A 373 -9.80 -5.21 45.31
C ASN A 373 -9.47 -4.37 44.06
N THR A 374 -10.02 -4.72 42.89
CA THR A 374 -9.83 -3.97 41.64
C THR A 374 -11.09 -3.25 41.21
N ARG A 375 -10.99 -1.95 40.98
CA ARG A 375 -12.01 -1.10 40.36
C ARG A 375 -11.68 -0.95 38.88
N VAL A 376 -12.59 -1.39 38.01
CA VAL A 376 -12.46 -1.24 36.56
C VAL A 376 -13.35 -0.10 36.08
N ILE A 377 -12.79 0.78 35.26
CA ILE A 377 -13.47 1.93 34.66
C ILE A 377 -13.27 1.82 33.15
N VAL A 378 -14.30 2.12 32.36
CA VAL A 378 -14.23 2.11 30.90
C VAL A 378 -14.66 3.47 30.39
N GLN A 379 -13.85 4.11 29.56
CA GLN A 379 -14.18 5.35 28.86
C GLN A 379 -14.01 5.14 27.35
N SER A 380 -14.92 5.70 26.57
CA SER A 380 -14.77 5.82 25.12
C SER A 380 -13.90 7.03 24.80
N VAL A 381 -12.85 6.85 24.01
CA VAL A 381 -11.93 7.92 23.62
C VAL A 381 -12.53 8.69 22.45
N PRO A 382 -12.61 10.04 22.52
CA PRO A 382 -12.99 10.84 21.37
C PRO A 382 -11.95 10.70 20.24
N TYR A 383 -12.39 10.16 19.11
CA TYR A 383 -11.62 10.04 17.89
C TYR A 383 -12.00 11.12 16.88
N TYR A 384 -11.03 11.54 16.07
CA TYR A 384 -11.21 12.56 15.05
C TYR A 384 -10.58 12.11 13.73
N TYR A 385 -11.34 12.26 12.66
CA TYR A 385 -10.83 12.15 11.30
C TYR A 385 -9.96 13.35 10.95
N LYS A 386 -8.84 13.09 10.27
CA LYS A 386 -8.02 14.10 9.64
C LYS A 386 -8.52 14.28 8.22
N THR A 387 -9.09 15.44 7.95
CA THR A 387 -9.40 15.82 6.57
C THR A 387 -8.14 16.32 5.88
N VAL A 388 -8.15 16.25 4.55
CA VAL A 388 -7.09 16.77 3.68
C VAL A 388 -6.75 18.25 3.97
N ASN A 389 -7.73 19.03 4.40
CA ASN A 389 -7.58 20.45 4.71
C ASN A 389 -7.01 20.72 6.11
N GLY A 390 -6.59 19.67 6.84
CA GLY A 390 -6.09 19.78 8.22
C GLY A 390 -7.17 20.09 9.24
N VAL A 391 -8.45 19.94 8.89
CA VAL A 391 -9.58 20.04 9.82
C VAL A 391 -9.81 18.68 10.47
N PHE A 392 -10.09 18.70 11.77
CA PHE A 392 -10.45 17.51 12.55
C PHE A 392 -11.96 17.38 12.66
N GLU A 393 -12.50 16.27 12.17
CA GLU A 393 -13.93 15.95 12.27
C GLU A 393 -14.16 14.89 13.34
N LYS A 394 -14.94 15.21 14.37
CA LYS A 394 -15.21 14.27 15.46
C LYS A 394 -16.00 13.06 14.95
N TYR A 395 -15.46 11.87 15.17
CA TYR A 395 -16.18 10.63 14.93
C TYR A 395 -17.31 10.46 15.94
N ALA A 396 -18.51 10.19 15.43
CA ALA A 396 -19.66 9.83 16.25
C ALA A 396 -19.72 8.30 16.35
N ASP A 397 -19.20 7.76 17.45
CA ASP A 397 -19.31 6.34 17.74
C ASP A 397 -20.80 5.97 17.89
N SER A 398 -21.29 5.13 16.97
CA SER A 398 -22.69 4.72 16.88
C SER A 398 -22.89 3.24 17.19
N GLY A 399 -21.81 2.52 17.49
CA GLY A 399 -21.89 1.13 17.90
C GLY A 399 -22.30 0.97 19.37
N SER A 400 -22.36 -0.28 19.80
CA SER A 400 -22.81 -0.64 21.16
C SER A 400 -21.79 -1.52 21.85
N TYR A 401 -21.52 -1.21 23.12
CA TYR A 401 -20.76 -2.11 23.98
C TYR A 401 -21.63 -3.28 24.45
N PRO A 402 -21.05 -4.44 24.77
CA PRO A 402 -21.79 -5.54 25.38
C PRO A 402 -22.48 -5.14 26.70
N ASP A 403 -23.61 -5.75 27.02
CA ASP A 403 -24.45 -5.38 28.18
C ASP A 403 -23.73 -5.43 29.54
N TYR A 404 -22.64 -6.20 29.64
CA TYR A 404 -21.82 -6.30 30.86
C TYR A 404 -20.79 -5.17 31.00
N VAL A 405 -20.65 -4.30 30.00
CA VAL A 405 -19.71 -3.19 29.98
C VAL A 405 -20.46 -1.89 30.23
N THR A 406 -20.12 -1.21 31.33
CA THR A 406 -20.68 0.11 31.64
C THR A 406 -19.67 1.19 31.25
N ILE A 407 -20.02 2.02 30.28
CA ILE A 407 -19.21 3.18 29.89
C ILE A 407 -19.40 4.30 30.90
N THR A 408 -18.29 4.75 31.47
CA THR A 408 -18.21 5.92 32.33
C THR A 408 -18.01 7.16 31.44
N PRO A 409 -18.85 8.20 31.54
CA PRO A 409 -18.63 9.45 30.83
C PRO A 409 -17.27 10.06 31.14
N ILE A 410 -16.67 10.78 30.18
CA ILE A 410 -15.36 11.40 30.34
C ILE A 410 -15.36 12.41 31.48
N GLU A 411 -16.48 13.12 31.65
CA GLU A 411 -16.69 14.13 32.68
C GLU A 411 -16.80 13.55 34.09
N GLU A 412 -17.09 12.25 34.23
CA GLU A 412 -17.28 11.58 35.52
C GLU A 412 -16.00 10.95 36.08
N TYR A 413 -14.95 10.80 35.26
CA TYR A 413 -13.66 10.28 35.72
C TYR A 413 -12.49 10.97 35.01
N ASN A 414 -11.80 11.84 35.75
CA ASN A 414 -10.64 12.58 35.26
C ASN A 414 -9.34 11.87 35.68
N TYR A 415 -8.77 11.07 34.78
CA TYR A 415 -7.55 10.31 35.08
C TYR A 415 -6.32 11.19 35.36
N LEU A 416 -6.32 12.46 34.94
CA LEU A 416 -5.24 13.40 35.24
C LEU A 416 -5.13 13.68 36.74
N GLU A 417 -6.27 13.67 37.43
CA GLU A 417 -6.38 13.94 38.87
C GLU A 417 -6.46 12.66 39.69
N GLU A 418 -7.21 11.66 39.20
CA GLU A 418 -7.50 10.42 39.91
C GLU A 418 -6.35 9.40 39.84
N TYR A 419 -5.47 9.53 38.84
CA TYR A 419 -4.23 8.76 38.71
C TYR A 419 -4.41 7.24 38.88
N PRO A 420 -5.05 6.56 37.89
CA PRO A 420 -5.24 5.11 37.92
C PRO A 420 -3.92 4.34 38.08
N ASP A 421 -3.99 3.14 38.64
CA ASP A 421 -2.83 2.25 38.71
C ASP A 421 -2.45 1.72 37.33
N GLU A 422 -3.43 1.52 36.47
CA GLU A 422 -3.21 1.08 35.10
C GLU A 422 -4.16 1.77 34.13
N ILE A 423 -3.60 2.17 32.98
CA ILE A 423 -4.37 2.59 31.82
C ILE A 423 -4.15 1.54 30.73
N VAL A 424 -5.23 0.99 30.20
CA VAL A 424 -5.23 0.09 29.05
C VAL A 424 -5.86 0.83 27.88
N PHE A 425 -5.17 0.93 26.74
CA PHE A 425 -5.65 1.66 25.55
C PHE A 425 -5.29 0.94 24.26
N GLN A 426 -5.94 1.32 23.15
CA GLN A 426 -5.80 0.60 21.88
C GLN A 426 -5.25 1.39 20.70
N TYR A 427 -5.16 2.72 20.76
CA TYR A 427 -4.82 3.53 19.58
C TYR A 427 -3.31 3.82 19.53
N PRO A 428 -2.50 3.20 18.65
CA PRO A 428 -1.04 3.28 18.73
C PRO A 428 -0.45 4.58 18.19
N TYR A 429 -1.17 5.31 17.36
CA TYR A 429 -0.54 6.29 16.48
C TYR A 429 -0.38 7.69 17.09
N ASP A 430 -1.04 8.00 18.21
CA ASP A 430 -1.21 9.38 18.68
C ASP A 430 -1.64 10.32 17.53
N ASN A 431 -0.77 11.23 17.07
CA ASN A 431 -1.05 12.13 15.95
C ASN A 431 -0.33 11.74 14.63
N TYR A 432 0.25 10.54 14.51
CA TYR A 432 1.05 10.15 13.33
C TYR A 432 0.31 9.35 12.26
N ASN A 433 -0.93 8.91 12.52
CA ASN A 433 -1.76 8.29 11.50
C ASN A 433 -2.27 9.33 10.49
N SER A 434 -2.37 8.96 9.21
CA SER A 434 -2.84 9.84 8.14
C SER A 434 -4.37 10.06 8.17
N ALA A 435 -5.16 9.07 8.57
CA ALA A 435 -6.63 9.16 8.57
C ALA A 435 -7.23 9.77 9.84
N GLY A 436 -6.56 9.70 10.99
CA GLY A 436 -7.13 10.29 12.20
C GLY A 436 -6.19 10.45 13.40
N THR A 437 -6.77 10.91 14.50
CA THR A 437 -6.07 11.16 15.78
C THR A 437 -7.07 11.11 16.94
N THR A 438 -6.54 11.07 18.16
CA THR A 438 -7.28 11.39 19.37
C THR A 438 -6.90 12.80 19.86
N ASP A 439 -7.60 13.32 20.87
CA ASP A 439 -7.11 14.52 21.58
C ASP A 439 -5.75 14.21 22.22
N SER A 440 -4.88 15.23 22.25
CA SER A 440 -3.54 15.13 22.81
C SER A 440 -3.49 14.60 24.24
N VAL A 441 -4.54 14.83 25.05
CA VAL A 441 -4.62 14.31 26.42
C VAL A 441 -4.53 12.78 26.41
N PHE A 442 -5.14 12.11 25.42
CA PHE A 442 -5.14 10.66 25.25
C PHE A 442 -3.93 10.11 24.49
N HIS A 443 -2.98 10.96 24.08
CA HIS A 443 -1.74 10.48 23.49
C HIS A 443 -0.92 9.69 24.50
N SER A 444 -0.22 8.66 24.02
CA SER A 444 0.55 7.72 24.83
C SER A 444 1.53 8.40 25.79
N TYR A 445 2.23 9.43 25.35
CA TYR A 445 3.16 10.21 26.18
C TYR A 445 2.46 11.01 27.30
N ASN A 446 1.18 11.36 27.16
CA ASN A 446 0.42 12.00 28.22
C ASN A 446 -0.20 10.97 29.16
N LEU A 447 -0.68 9.85 28.62
CA LEU A 447 -1.21 8.74 29.40
C LEU A 447 -0.15 8.17 30.35
N ALA A 448 1.07 7.91 29.87
CA ALA A 448 2.14 7.31 30.67
C ALA A 448 2.53 8.16 31.90
N LEU A 449 2.40 9.49 31.84
CA LEU A 449 2.64 10.41 32.96
C LEU A 449 1.55 10.35 34.05
N HIS A 450 0.38 9.79 33.73
CA HIS A 450 -0.82 9.80 34.56
C HIS A 450 -1.31 8.41 34.98
N THR A 451 -0.44 7.41 34.89
CA THR A 451 -0.68 6.05 35.41
C THR A 451 0.58 5.46 36.02
N LEU A 452 0.47 4.43 36.87
CA LEU A 452 1.63 3.64 37.30
C LEU A 452 2.07 2.62 36.25
N ARG A 453 1.15 2.18 35.38
CA ARG A 453 1.42 1.29 34.25
C ARG A 453 0.54 1.66 33.05
N LEU A 454 1.16 1.84 31.88
CA LEU A 454 0.48 2.01 30.61
C LEU A 454 0.57 0.70 29.82
N THR A 455 -0.59 0.16 29.45
CA THR A 455 -0.71 -1.08 28.68
C THR A 455 -1.36 -0.80 27.33
N TYR A 456 -0.67 -1.13 26.25
CA TYR A 456 -1.21 -1.06 24.89
C TYR A 456 -1.68 -2.46 24.43
N ILE A 457 -2.86 -2.50 23.81
CA ILE A 457 -3.41 -3.69 23.16
C ILE A 457 -3.93 -3.28 21.77
N PRO A 458 -3.42 -3.86 20.66
CA PRO A 458 -3.91 -3.51 19.33
C PRO A 458 -5.43 -3.64 19.20
N TYR A 459 -6.07 -2.70 18.52
CA TYR A 459 -7.52 -2.74 18.21
C TYR A 459 -7.87 -3.69 17.05
N PHE A 460 -6.88 -4.40 16.52
CA PHE A 460 -7.00 -5.28 15.36
C PHE A 460 -6.20 -6.57 15.57
N ARG A 461 -6.46 -7.55 14.72
CA ARG A 461 -5.76 -8.84 14.68
C ARG A 461 -5.40 -9.18 13.24
N THR A 462 -4.15 -9.56 12.99
CA THR A 462 -3.69 -10.05 11.67
C THR A 462 -3.68 -11.58 11.63
N ASP A 463 -3.41 -12.18 10.48
CA ASP A 463 -2.90 -13.55 10.46
C ASP A 463 -1.47 -13.60 11.00
N GLU A 464 -0.93 -14.79 11.23
CA GLU A 464 0.50 -14.94 11.51
C GLU A 464 1.29 -14.50 10.29
N ILE A 465 2.17 -13.53 10.49
CA ILE A 465 2.99 -12.96 9.42
C ILE A 465 4.27 -13.81 9.31
N ASP A 466 4.56 -14.33 8.12
CA ASP A 466 5.88 -14.86 7.81
C ASP A 466 6.86 -13.68 7.74
N GLU A 467 8.02 -13.78 8.38
CA GLU A 467 9.03 -12.70 8.33
C GLU A 467 9.57 -12.44 6.91
N ASN A 468 9.39 -13.39 6.00
CA ASN A 468 9.74 -13.25 4.59
C ASN A 468 8.60 -12.64 3.75
N ASP A 469 7.42 -12.42 4.34
CA ASP A 469 6.35 -11.63 3.74
C ASP A 469 6.73 -10.15 3.77
N MET A 470 7.42 -9.72 2.71
CA MET A 470 7.97 -8.37 2.62
C MET A 470 6.88 -7.29 2.72
N ARG A 471 5.67 -7.51 2.20
CA ARG A 471 4.62 -6.48 2.21
C ARG A 471 3.97 -6.37 3.58
N ALA A 472 3.59 -7.49 4.20
CA ALA A 472 3.02 -7.49 5.55
C ALA A 472 4.04 -6.96 6.57
N TYR A 473 5.29 -7.42 6.49
CA TYR A 473 6.37 -6.95 7.35
C TYR A 473 6.66 -5.46 7.13
N THR A 474 6.57 -4.93 5.91
CA THR A 474 6.71 -3.49 5.64
C THR A 474 5.61 -2.68 6.31
N ASN A 475 4.35 -3.11 6.22
CA ASN A 475 3.21 -2.42 6.83
C ASN A 475 3.29 -2.34 8.37
N MET A 476 4.06 -3.23 9.02
CA MET A 476 4.30 -3.16 10.47
C MET A 476 4.95 -1.84 10.91
N ASN A 477 5.69 -1.16 10.03
CA ASN A 477 6.25 0.16 10.34
C ASN A 477 5.15 1.19 10.68
N GLU A 478 3.94 1.03 10.14
CA GLU A 478 2.86 1.99 10.34
C GLU A 478 2.12 1.81 11.67
N TYR A 479 2.32 0.70 12.40
CA TYR A 479 1.62 0.45 13.67
C TYR A 479 2.49 -0.07 14.81
N VAL A 480 3.66 -0.67 14.52
CA VAL A 480 4.59 -1.18 15.55
C VAL A 480 5.55 -0.10 16.01
N THR A 481 6.12 0.66 15.09
CA THR A 481 7.09 1.73 15.42
C THR A 481 6.38 3.05 15.71
N MET A 482 5.28 2.97 16.46
CA MET A 482 4.39 4.09 16.78
C MET A 482 4.40 4.41 18.29
N PRO A 483 4.13 5.66 18.69
CA PRO A 483 4.26 6.10 20.08
C PRO A 483 3.53 5.22 21.09
N GLY A 484 2.33 4.75 20.78
CA GLY A 484 1.55 3.92 21.68
C GLY A 484 2.23 2.59 22.01
N VAL A 485 2.99 2.02 21.08
CA VAL A 485 3.82 0.84 21.33
C VAL A 485 5.09 1.24 22.07
N VAL A 486 5.75 2.33 21.67
CA VAL A 486 7.04 2.77 22.21
C VAL A 486 6.94 3.27 23.66
N TYR A 487 5.91 4.02 24.01
CA TYR A 487 5.76 4.63 25.33
C TYR A 487 4.97 3.78 26.34
N SER A 488 4.40 2.66 25.90
CA SER A 488 3.76 1.71 26.82
C SER A 488 4.79 0.91 27.61
N ASP A 489 4.48 0.66 28.88
CA ASP A 489 5.24 -0.22 29.78
C ASP A 489 4.98 -1.69 29.47
N ARG A 490 3.82 -1.97 28.88
CA ARG A 490 3.39 -3.32 28.52
C ARG A 490 2.63 -3.28 27.20
N VAL A 491 2.95 -4.20 26.30
CA VAL A 491 2.26 -4.37 25.01
C VAL A 491 1.82 -5.81 24.92
N ILE A 492 0.53 -6.07 24.71
CA ILE A 492 0.00 -7.43 24.59
C ILE A 492 -0.42 -7.66 23.14
N VAL A 493 0.18 -8.67 22.50
CA VAL A 493 -0.13 -9.06 21.11
C VAL A 493 -0.67 -10.50 21.06
N GLN A 494 -1.35 -10.82 19.96
CA GLN A 494 -2.12 -12.05 19.77
C GLN A 494 -1.33 -13.37 19.82
N SER A 495 -0.01 -13.36 19.64
CA SER A 495 0.79 -14.59 19.55
C SER A 495 2.29 -14.36 19.77
N GLU A 496 3.02 -15.45 20.02
CA GLU A 496 4.49 -15.43 20.11
C GLU A 496 5.16 -15.12 18.76
N GLY A 497 4.53 -15.46 17.63
CA GLY A 497 5.02 -15.13 16.30
C GLY A 497 5.00 -13.62 16.08
N ILE A 498 3.84 -13.00 16.28
CA ILE A 498 3.67 -11.54 16.21
C ILE A 498 4.54 -10.82 17.24
N ARG A 499 4.66 -11.34 18.47
CA ARG A 499 5.57 -10.78 19.51
C ARG A 499 7.00 -10.67 19.00
N LYS A 500 7.54 -11.74 18.39
CA LYS A 500 8.91 -11.73 17.86
C LYS A 500 9.08 -10.68 16.76
N LEU A 501 8.10 -10.53 15.88
CA LEU A 501 8.13 -9.52 14.82
C LEU A 501 8.06 -8.10 15.38
N TYR A 502 7.25 -7.85 16.41
CA TYR A 502 7.20 -6.56 17.09
C TYR A 502 8.55 -6.18 17.69
N ILE A 503 9.21 -7.13 18.39
CA ILE A 503 10.55 -6.93 18.97
C ILE A 503 11.57 -6.64 17.87
N LYS A 504 11.56 -7.44 16.80
CA LYS A 504 12.46 -7.28 15.65
C LYS A 504 12.31 -5.89 15.01
N LYS A 505 11.08 -5.47 14.73
CA LYS A 505 10.78 -4.15 14.13
C LYS A 505 11.22 -2.97 14.97
N LEU A 506 10.98 -3.01 16.29
CA LEU A 506 11.45 -1.95 17.18
C LEU A 506 12.97 -1.94 17.29
N THR A 507 13.60 -3.11 17.29
CA THR A 507 15.07 -3.24 17.31
C THR A 507 15.68 -2.66 16.02
N GLU A 508 15.12 -2.98 14.86
CA GLU A 508 15.53 -2.40 13.56
C GLU A 508 15.35 -0.87 13.54
N PHE A 509 14.29 -0.35 14.17
CA PHE A 509 14.00 1.08 14.20
C PHE A 509 14.90 1.86 15.17
N PHE A 510 15.16 1.32 16.37
CA PHE A 510 15.87 2.02 17.45
C PHE A 510 17.35 1.65 17.61
N GLY A 511 17.79 0.55 16.99
CA GLY A 511 19.16 0.02 17.09
C GLY A 511 19.22 -1.34 17.77
N GLU A 512 20.17 -2.18 17.34
CA GLU A 512 20.35 -3.58 17.80
C GLU A 512 20.50 -3.71 19.33
N GLU A 513 21.11 -2.72 19.98
CA GLU A 513 21.32 -2.71 21.43
C GLU A 513 20.01 -2.63 22.24
N THR A 514 18.89 -2.29 21.59
CA THR A 514 17.61 -2.03 22.24
C THR A 514 16.71 -3.26 22.35
N GLU A 515 17.09 -4.41 21.76
CA GLU A 515 16.29 -5.64 21.73
C GLU A 515 15.75 -6.04 23.11
N SER A 516 16.62 -6.04 24.11
CA SER A 516 16.27 -6.46 25.48
C SER A 516 15.20 -5.58 26.14
N GLU A 517 15.15 -4.30 25.78
CA GLU A 517 14.16 -3.34 26.26
C GLU A 517 12.77 -3.67 25.67
N TRP A 518 12.71 -3.94 24.36
CA TRP A 518 11.48 -4.32 23.68
C TRP A 518 10.99 -5.71 24.11
N ALA A 519 11.90 -6.67 24.25
CA ALA A 519 11.57 -8.02 24.70
C ALA A 519 11.00 -8.08 26.12
N ALA A 520 11.37 -7.12 26.98
CA ALA A 520 10.91 -7.04 28.36
C ALA A 520 9.46 -6.54 28.51
N LYS A 521 8.94 -5.78 27.53
CA LYS A 521 7.62 -5.14 27.62
C LYS A 521 6.56 -5.74 26.68
N ILE A 522 6.97 -6.41 25.62
CA ILE A 522 6.04 -7.02 24.66
C ILE A 522 5.77 -8.46 25.06
N GLU A 523 4.50 -8.81 25.19
CA GLU A 523 4.01 -10.11 25.66
C GLU A 523 3.03 -10.70 24.65
N ALA A 524 3.05 -12.02 24.49
CA ALA A 524 2.00 -12.73 23.79
C ALA A 524 0.89 -13.08 24.78
N GLY A 525 -0.36 -12.80 24.40
CA GLY A 525 -1.52 -13.05 25.24
C GLY A 525 -2.80 -13.20 24.44
N ASP A 526 -3.81 -13.78 25.08
CA ASP A 526 -5.15 -13.87 24.52
C ASP A 526 -5.85 -12.50 24.67
N ILE A 527 -5.72 -11.67 23.64
CA ILE A 527 -6.35 -10.36 23.56
C ILE A 527 -7.84 -10.43 23.16
N GLY A 528 -8.40 -11.62 22.90
CA GLY A 528 -9.76 -11.78 22.40
C GLY A 528 -9.87 -11.70 20.87
N GLY A 529 -11.04 -11.28 20.38
CA GLY A 529 -11.29 -11.14 18.94
C GLY A 529 -11.53 -12.44 18.15
N ASN A 530 -11.97 -13.52 18.80
CA ASN A 530 -12.47 -14.73 18.13
C ASN A 530 -13.99 -14.70 17.92
#